data_AF-A0A165WK25-F1
#
_entry.id   AF-A0A165WK25-F1
#
_cell.length_a   1.000
_cell.length_b   1.000
_cell.length_c   1.000
_cell.angle_alpha   90.00
_cell.angle_beta   90.00
_cell.angle_gamma   90.00
#
_symmetry.space_group_name_H-M   'P 1'
#
loop_
_entity.id
_entity.type
_entity.pdbx_description
1 polymer ?
#
loop_
_entity_poly.entity_id
_entity_poly.type
_entity_poly.pdbx_seq_one_letter_code
_entity_poly.pdbx_strand_id
1 'polypeptide(L)'
;MRELHVRHPHLCFAFKDSVLPACTMNLGPQSVSFVHADGGDYPWIPGSIHAFGSYNPQLGGHLIAFDYGFFILFSAGTLSLLSSSGLRHGNTAIQKSETRYSFTQYVSGHLIK
;
A
#
# COMPACT_ATOMS: atom_id res chain seq x y z
N MET A 1 -16.65 7.84 7.21
CA MET A 1 -16.19 7.23 8.47
C MET A 1 -16.91 7.71 9.74
N ARG A 2 -17.11 9.02 9.97
CA ARG A 2 -17.85 9.51 11.15
C ARG A 2 -19.28 8.93 11.23
N GLU A 3 -20.02 8.98 10.12
CA GLU A 3 -21.38 8.42 10.05
C GLU A 3 -21.42 6.91 10.30
N LEU A 4 -20.40 6.17 9.84
CA LEU A 4 -20.30 4.74 10.05
C LEU A 4 -20.12 4.41 11.54
N HIS A 5 -19.31 5.18 12.28
CA HIS A 5 -19.16 5.03 13.73
C HIS A 5 -20.43 5.42 14.50
N VAL A 6 -21.23 6.39 14.00
CA VAL A 6 -22.53 6.70 14.62
C VAL A 6 -23.47 5.49 14.53
N ARG A 7 -23.49 4.79 13.39
CA ARG A 7 -24.34 3.60 13.19
C ARG A 7 -23.77 2.33 13.83
N HIS A 8 -22.45 2.22 13.92
CA HIS A 8 -21.73 1.05 14.42
C HIS A 8 -20.62 1.50 15.40
N PRO A 9 -20.98 1.84 16.65
CA PRO A 9 -20.03 2.42 17.61
C PRO A 9 -18.96 1.44 18.11
N HIS A 10 -19.12 0.14 17.84
CA HIS A 10 -18.13 -0.89 18.17
C HIS A 10 -17.01 -1.01 17.14
N LEU A 11 -17.13 -0.35 15.98
CA LEU A 11 -16.05 -0.34 14.99
C LEU A 11 -14.86 0.45 15.55
N CYS A 12 -13.68 -0.12 15.39
CA CYS A 12 -12.42 0.50 15.74
C CYS A 12 -11.48 0.45 14.53
N PHE A 13 -10.56 1.40 14.47
CA PHE A 13 -9.48 1.37 13.49
C PHE A 13 -8.41 0.39 13.95
N ALA A 14 -7.64 -0.14 12.99
CA ALA A 14 -6.52 -1.03 13.30
C ALA A 14 -5.50 -0.38 14.26
N PHE A 15 -5.30 0.93 14.17
CA PHE A 15 -4.47 1.72 15.07
C PHE A 15 -5.18 3.00 15.52
N LYS A 16 -4.83 3.47 16.72
CA LYS A 16 -5.45 4.64 17.36
C LYS A 16 -5.41 5.90 16.48
N ASP A 17 -4.30 6.09 15.76
CA ASP A 17 -4.02 7.28 14.95
C ASP A 17 -4.02 6.99 13.44
N SER A 18 -4.65 5.89 13.02
CA SER A 18 -4.84 5.61 11.59
C SER A 18 -5.83 6.59 10.96
N VAL A 19 -5.54 7.04 9.74
CA VAL A 19 -6.47 7.86 8.93
C VAL A 19 -7.39 6.97 8.08
N LEU A 20 -6.93 5.77 7.74
CA LEU A 20 -7.63 4.81 6.90
C LEU A 20 -8.08 3.60 7.73
N PRO A 21 -9.24 3.01 7.42
CA PRO A 21 -9.87 1.99 8.26
C PRO A 21 -9.24 0.60 8.17
N ALA A 22 -8.50 0.31 7.10
CA ALA A 22 -7.91 -0.99 6.85
C ALA A 22 -6.41 -0.86 6.57
N CYS A 23 -5.66 -1.93 6.88
CA CYS A 23 -4.24 -1.99 6.62
C CYS A 23 -3.79 -3.42 6.27
N THR A 24 -2.66 -3.54 5.58
CA THR A 24 -2.01 -4.82 5.33
C THR A 24 -0.51 -4.69 5.49
N MET A 25 0.08 -5.62 6.26
CA MET A 25 1.53 -5.76 6.40
C MET A 25 2.00 -6.88 5.46
N ASN A 26 2.74 -6.51 4.41
CA ASN A 26 3.40 -7.49 3.57
C ASN A 26 4.76 -7.83 4.19
N LEU A 27 4.81 -9.00 4.80
CA LEU A 27 5.98 -9.50 5.51
C LEU A 27 7.03 -10.07 4.54
N GLY A 28 8.24 -10.23 5.05
CA GLY A 28 9.43 -10.54 4.26
C GLY A 28 9.90 -12.00 4.37
N PRO A 29 11.20 -12.26 4.12
CA PRO A 29 12.26 -11.25 4.00
C PRO A 29 12.21 -10.44 2.70
N GLN A 30 11.54 -10.92 1.64
CA GLN A 30 11.52 -10.25 0.33
C GLN A 30 10.09 -10.09 -0.18
N SER A 31 9.34 -9.15 0.38
CA SER A 31 7.98 -8.84 -0.07
C SER A 31 7.99 -8.32 -1.51
N VAL A 32 7.41 -9.10 -2.43
CA VAL A 32 7.22 -8.75 -3.85
C VAL A 32 5.74 -8.79 -4.21
N SER A 33 5.29 -7.79 -4.97
CA SER A 33 3.92 -7.73 -5.49
C SER A 33 3.94 -7.73 -7.00
N PHE A 34 3.32 -8.74 -7.62
CA PHE A 34 3.09 -8.77 -9.07
C PHE A 34 2.12 -7.67 -9.49
N VAL A 35 1.98 -7.45 -10.80
CA VAL A 35 1.03 -6.47 -11.34
C VAL A 35 -0.40 -6.78 -10.87
N HIS A 36 -1.04 -5.82 -10.22
CA HIS A 36 -2.42 -5.90 -9.76
C HIS A 36 -3.02 -4.49 -9.62
N ALA A 37 -4.34 -4.44 -9.46
CA ALA A 37 -5.05 -3.27 -8.94
C ALA A 37 -5.96 -3.76 -7.80
N ASP A 38 -6.10 -2.95 -6.76
CA ASP A 38 -6.91 -3.28 -5.59
C ASP A 38 -8.36 -2.90 -5.85
N GLY A 39 -9.03 -3.62 -6.77
CA GLY A 39 -10.36 -3.24 -7.27
C GLY A 39 -11.46 -3.11 -6.21
N GLY A 40 -11.25 -3.60 -4.98
CA GLY A 40 -12.15 -3.44 -3.85
C GLY A 40 -11.99 -2.11 -3.09
N ASP A 41 -10.96 -1.33 -3.39
CA ASP A 41 -10.64 -0.06 -2.74
C ASP A 41 -11.37 1.12 -3.38
N TYR A 42 -11.67 2.13 -2.56
CA TYR A 42 -12.31 3.35 -3.04
C TYR A 42 -11.32 4.23 -3.83
N PRO A 43 -11.54 4.48 -5.14
CA PRO A 43 -10.54 5.10 -6.00
C PRO A 43 -10.19 6.55 -5.65
N TRP A 44 -11.12 7.29 -5.04
CA TRP A 44 -10.95 8.72 -4.73
C TRP A 44 -10.19 9.00 -3.43
N ILE A 45 -10.02 8.00 -2.56
CA ILE A 45 -9.19 8.14 -1.36
C ILE A 45 -7.93 7.31 -1.59
N PRO A 46 -6.77 7.93 -1.90
CA PRO A 46 -5.54 7.20 -2.13
C PRO A 46 -5.16 6.32 -0.94
N GLY A 47 -4.80 5.08 -1.23
CA GLY A 47 -4.13 4.23 -0.27
C GLY A 47 -2.70 4.71 -0.03
N SER A 48 -2.13 4.31 1.10
CA SER A 48 -0.70 4.52 1.39
C SER A 48 0.07 3.23 1.27
N ILE A 49 1.28 3.30 0.73
CA ILE A 49 2.26 2.21 0.70
C ILE A 49 3.54 2.74 1.33
N HIS A 50 4.01 2.09 2.39
CA HIS A 50 5.26 2.40 3.08
C HIS A 50 6.23 1.22 2.94
N ALA A 51 7.41 1.45 2.38
CA ALA A 51 8.45 0.43 2.30
C ALA A 51 9.35 0.44 3.54
N PHE A 52 9.76 -0.76 3.97
CA PHE A 52 10.75 -0.97 5.04
C PHE A 52 11.75 -2.05 4.62
N GLY A 53 12.80 -2.22 5.43
CA GLY A 53 13.84 -3.23 5.24
C GLY A 53 15.21 -2.60 4.96
N SER A 54 16.13 -3.42 4.47
CA SER A 54 17.48 -3.03 4.09
C SER A 54 17.77 -3.58 2.69
N TYR A 55 17.71 -2.70 1.69
CA TYR A 55 17.94 -2.99 0.29
C TYR A 55 18.48 -1.76 -0.43
N ASN A 56 19.20 -1.96 -1.53
CA ASN A 56 19.65 -0.87 -2.40
C ASN A 56 18.53 -0.50 -3.39
N PRO A 57 17.90 0.68 -3.25
CA PRO A 57 16.81 1.10 -4.12
C PRO A 57 17.24 1.38 -5.56
N GLN A 58 18.55 1.41 -5.87
CA GLN A 58 19.06 1.51 -7.24
C GLN A 58 19.09 0.16 -7.97
N LEU A 59 18.99 -0.95 -7.23
CA LEU A 59 19.12 -2.31 -7.76
C LEU A 59 17.83 -3.14 -7.65
N GLY A 60 16.78 -2.61 -7.04
CA GLY A 60 15.54 -3.33 -6.81
C GLY A 60 14.55 -2.63 -5.88
N GLY A 61 13.45 -3.32 -5.57
CA GLY A 61 12.38 -2.79 -4.72
C GLY A 61 11.60 -1.60 -5.30
N HIS A 62 11.73 -1.30 -6.60
CA HIS A 62 11.08 -0.17 -7.26
C HIS A 62 9.57 -0.31 -7.22
N LEU A 63 8.84 0.81 -7.09
CA LEU A 63 7.39 0.85 -7.27
C LEU A 63 7.08 1.08 -8.75
N ILE A 64 6.27 0.21 -9.35
CA ILE A 64 5.93 0.26 -10.78
C ILE A 64 4.51 0.77 -10.95
N ALA A 65 4.32 1.74 -11.84
CA ALA A 65 3.02 2.21 -12.29
C ALA A 65 2.80 1.72 -13.73
N PHE A 66 2.21 0.53 -13.88
CA PHE A 66 2.16 -0.17 -15.17
C PHE A 66 1.36 0.57 -16.23
N ASP A 67 0.28 1.25 -15.86
CA ASP A 67 -0.57 2.00 -16.79
C ASP A 67 0.14 3.20 -17.43
N TYR A 68 1.16 3.72 -16.76
CA TYR A 68 1.91 4.89 -17.20
C TYR A 68 3.31 4.54 -17.74
N GLY A 69 3.70 3.26 -17.70
CA GLY A 69 4.98 2.81 -18.25
C GLY A 69 6.21 3.33 -17.52
N PHE A 70 6.08 3.78 -16.26
CA PHE A 70 7.21 4.24 -15.45
C PHE A 70 7.34 3.46 -14.13
N PHE A 71 8.53 3.56 -13.54
CA PHE A 71 8.80 3.10 -12.19
C PHE A 71 9.44 4.23 -11.37
N ILE A 72 9.36 4.11 -10.06
CA ILE A 72 9.96 5.02 -9.09
C ILE A 72 10.95 4.22 -8.23
N LEU A 73 12.16 4.75 -8.04
CA LEU A 73 13.07 4.23 -7.02
C LEU A 73 12.40 4.41 -5.66
N PHE A 74 12.04 3.31 -5.02
CA PHE A 74 11.24 3.33 -3.80
C PHE A 74 12.06 2.75 -2.67
N SER A 75 12.68 3.61 -1.85
CA SER A 75 13.62 3.20 -0.82
C SER A 75 12.95 2.81 0.49
N ALA A 76 13.64 2.04 1.33
CA ALA A 76 13.17 1.82 2.69
C ALA A 76 12.97 3.17 3.40
N GLY A 77 11.86 3.30 4.13
CA GLY A 77 11.44 4.53 4.78
C GLY A 77 10.54 5.44 3.93
N THR A 78 10.37 5.20 2.62
CA THR A 78 9.51 6.06 1.78
C THR A 78 8.05 5.64 1.81
N LEU A 79 7.19 6.64 1.70
CA LEU A 79 5.74 6.48 1.58
C LEU A 79 5.27 7.01 0.23
N SER A 80 4.39 6.27 -0.43
CA SER A 80 3.65 6.70 -1.62
C SER A 80 2.15 6.72 -1.33
N LEU A 81 1.46 7.68 -1.93
CA LEU A 81 0.00 7.73 -1.99
C LEU A 81 -0.43 7.48 -3.44
N LEU A 82 -1.26 6.48 -3.66
CA LEU A 82 -1.80 6.19 -4.99
C LEU A 82 -3.21 5.63 -4.92
N SER A 83 -3.99 5.83 -5.98
CA SER A 83 -5.29 5.19 -6.15
C SER A 83 -5.07 3.73 -6.50
N SER A 84 -5.08 2.86 -5.48
CA SER A 84 -4.75 1.43 -5.62
C SER A 84 -5.72 0.66 -6.50
N SER A 85 -7.00 1.07 -6.52
CA SER A 85 -8.02 0.52 -7.42
C SER A 85 -7.97 1.10 -8.84
N GLY A 86 -7.46 2.33 -8.99
CA GLY A 86 -7.41 3.04 -10.28
C GLY A 86 -6.10 2.91 -11.06
N LEU A 87 -5.05 2.33 -10.44
CA LEU A 87 -3.72 2.20 -11.03
C LEU A 87 -3.19 0.78 -10.86
N ARG A 88 -2.90 0.10 -11.97
CA ARG A 88 -2.16 -1.17 -11.94
C ARG A 88 -0.74 -0.91 -11.47
N HIS A 89 -0.38 -1.54 -10.37
CA HIS A 89 0.89 -1.33 -9.69
C HIS A 89 1.49 -2.65 -9.19
N GLY A 90 2.74 -2.56 -8.75
CA GLY A 90 3.51 -3.69 -8.22
C GLY A 90 4.89 -3.22 -7.79
N ASN A 91 5.76 -4.14 -7.39
CA ASN A 91 7.15 -3.79 -7.10
C ASN A 91 8.14 -4.85 -7.59
N THR A 92 9.36 -4.40 -7.90
CA THR A 92 10.41 -5.32 -8.35
C THR A 92 10.98 -6.11 -7.18
N ALA A 93 11.57 -7.28 -7.49
CA ALA A 93 12.40 -8.00 -6.55
C ALA A 93 13.60 -7.16 -6.07
N ILE A 94 14.24 -7.64 -5.01
CA ILE A 94 15.47 -7.11 -4.41
C ILE A 94 16.59 -8.15 -4.55
N GLN A 95 17.82 -7.81 -4.15
CA GLN A 95 18.95 -8.73 -4.20
C GLN A 95 18.82 -9.85 -3.15
N LYS A 96 19.46 -11.00 -3.39
CA LYS A 96 19.28 -12.24 -2.61
C LYS A 96 19.51 -12.10 -1.09
N SER A 97 20.42 -11.22 -0.66
CA SER A 97 20.76 -10.99 0.74
C SER A 97 20.02 -9.79 1.36
N GLU A 98 19.19 -9.10 0.59
CA GLU A 98 18.46 -7.91 1.03
C GLU A 98 17.12 -8.29 1.66
N THR A 99 16.56 -7.33 2.40
CA THR A 99 15.23 -7.45 3.00
C THR A 99 14.31 -6.31 2.58
N ARG A 100 13.05 -6.63 2.33
CA ARG A 100 11.99 -5.65 2.04
C ARG A 100 10.66 -6.12 2.63
N TYR A 101 10.00 -5.17 3.28
CA TYR A 101 8.66 -5.30 3.84
C TYR A 101 7.84 -4.11 3.38
N SER A 102 6.51 -4.19 3.48
CA SER A 102 5.69 -3.00 3.32
C SER A 102 4.50 -2.98 4.25
N PHE A 103 4.09 -1.77 4.61
CA PHE A 103 2.83 -1.51 5.29
C PHE A 103 1.94 -0.70 4.35
N THR A 104 0.71 -1.13 4.21
CA THR A 104 -0.28 -0.45 3.37
C THR A 104 -1.49 -0.09 4.21
N GLN A 105 -2.11 1.05 3.90
CA GLN A 105 -3.40 1.43 4.47
C GLN A 105 -4.33 1.86 3.35
N TYR A 106 -5.59 1.47 3.43
CA TYR A 106 -6.59 1.66 2.38
C TYR A 106 -8.01 1.73 2.96
N VAL A 107 -8.96 2.07 2.10
CA VAL A 107 -10.39 2.06 2.43
C VAL A 107 -11.14 1.29 1.36
N SER A 108 -11.90 0.26 1.77
CA SER A 108 -12.75 -0.44 0.83
C SER A 108 -13.86 0.48 0.30
N GLY A 109 -14.14 0.41 -0.99
CA GLY A 109 -15.27 1.09 -1.62
C GLY A 109 -16.61 0.78 -0.95
N HIS A 110 -16.77 -0.41 -0.36
CA HIS A 110 -18.00 -0.80 0.35
C HIS A 110 -18.26 0.00 1.64
N LEU A 111 -17.25 0.70 2.17
CA LEU A 111 -17.38 1.56 3.35
C LEU A 111 -17.79 2.99 3.01
N ILE A 112 -17.75 3.36 1.72
CA ILE A 112 -18.09 4.69 1.22
C ILE A 112 -19.40 4.58 0.44
N LYS A 113 -20.40 5.38 0.82
CA LYS A 113 -21.71 5.49 0.16
C LYS A 113 -21.97 6.94 -0.18
#